data_AF-A0A2M7W6B2-F1
#
_entry.id   AF-A0A2M7W6B2-F1
#
_cell.length_a   1.000
_cell.length_b   1.000
_cell.length_c   1.000
_cell.angle_alpha   90.00
_cell.angle_beta   90.00
_cell.angle_gamma   90.00
#
_symmetry.space_group_name_H-M   'P 1'
#
loop_
_entity.id
_entity.type
_entity.pdbx_description
1 polymer ?
#
loop_
_entity_poly.entity_id
_entity_poly.type
_entity_poly.pdbx_seq_one_letter_code
_entity_poly.pdbx_strand_id
1 'polypeptide(L)'
;TPHALRSLAMIIPLTVFSAYGLVRLKRFWPVIGVIMAVEFGHYLVSYYRDYPKNYSQQWQSGYKEMVAQVEAKQDQYPQIYITRALGRPSMYYWFYTQTDPRLVQALNHQAVKDQGEYLEFGKVKFGPPPPNLPVNSLAVFGPGEALPETGKLIEEIYDLDGQLAFRIYEN
;
A
#
# COMPACT_ATOMS: atom_id res chain seq x y z
N THR A 1 -9.26 -0.90 -13.15
CA THR A 1 -10.29 -1.10 -14.20
C THR A 1 -11.66 -1.23 -13.56
N PRO A 2 -12.73 -0.58 -14.05
CA PRO A 2 -14.05 -0.56 -13.39
C PRO A 2 -14.87 -1.84 -13.64
N HIS A 3 -14.21 -2.99 -13.81
CA HIS A 3 -14.85 -4.22 -14.27
C HIS A 3 -15.64 -4.93 -13.15
N ALA A 4 -15.08 -5.02 -11.95
CA ALA A 4 -15.72 -5.70 -10.81
C ALA A 4 -16.99 -4.98 -10.32
N LEU A 5 -17.01 -3.65 -10.39
CA LEU A 5 -18.14 -2.84 -9.92
C LEU A 5 -19.38 -3.04 -10.81
N ARG A 6 -19.20 -3.28 -12.11
CA ARG A 6 -20.29 -3.53 -13.06
C ARG A 6 -20.94 -4.91 -12.87
N SER A 7 -20.16 -5.91 -12.46
CA SER A 7 -20.68 -7.23 -12.12
C SER A 7 -21.35 -7.29 -10.74
N LEU A 8 -21.11 -6.31 -9.86
CA LEU A 8 -21.63 -6.34 -8.49
C LEU A 8 -23.16 -6.41 -8.43
N ALA A 9 -23.85 -5.75 -9.36
CA ALA A 9 -25.32 -5.81 -9.43
C ALA A 9 -25.85 -7.23 -9.71
N MET A 10 -25.04 -8.12 -10.31
CA MET A 10 -25.42 -9.52 -10.55
C MET A 10 -25.46 -10.36 -9.27
N ILE A 11 -24.91 -9.87 -8.15
CA ILE A 11 -24.95 -10.61 -6.88
C ILE A 11 -26.40 -10.90 -6.47
N ILE A 12 -27.31 -9.94 -6.66
CA ILE A 12 -28.71 -10.05 -6.27
C ILE A 12 -29.41 -11.20 -7.03
N PRO A 13 -29.46 -11.20 -8.38
CA PRO A 13 -30.12 -12.29 -9.10
C PRO A 13 -29.44 -13.64 -8.86
N LEU A 14 -28.09 -13.71 -8.80
CA LEU A 14 -27.39 -14.96 -8.55
C LEU A 14 -27.69 -15.54 -7.16
N THR A 15 -27.79 -14.70 -6.13
CA THR A 15 -28.19 -15.14 -4.78
C THR A 15 -29.62 -15.67 -4.78
N VAL A 16 -30.56 -15.00 -5.46
CA VAL A 16 -31.95 -15.47 -5.57
C VAL A 16 -32.03 -16.83 -6.28
N PHE A 17 -31.34 -16.98 -7.43
CA PHE A 17 -31.29 -18.25 -8.16
C PHE A 17 -30.66 -19.37 -7.32
N SER A 18 -29.56 -19.08 -6.61
CA SER A 18 -28.88 -20.06 -5.75
C SER A 18 -29.76 -20.48 -4.57
N ALA A 19 -30.43 -19.54 -3.91
CA ALA A 19 -31.34 -19.82 -2.81
C ALA A 19 -32.54 -20.67 -3.26
N TYR A 20 -33.11 -20.34 -4.42
CA TYR A 20 -34.19 -21.12 -5.01
C TYR A 20 -33.76 -22.56 -5.34
N GLY A 21 -32.57 -22.73 -5.94
CA GLY A 21 -31.98 -24.05 -6.19
C GLY A 21 -31.79 -24.86 -4.90
N LEU A 22 -31.30 -24.21 -3.84
CA LEU A 22 -31.09 -24.85 -2.54
C LEU A 22 -32.41 -25.36 -1.93
N VAL A 23 -33.50 -24.59 -2.01
CA VAL A 23 -34.83 -25.01 -1.51
C VAL A 23 -35.40 -26.19 -2.32
N ARG A 24 -35.08 -26.30 -3.62
CA ARG A 24 -35.52 -27.41 -4.47
C ARG A 24 -34.72 -28.71 -4.24
N LEU A 25 -33.48 -28.61 -3.78
CA LEU A 25 -32.55 -29.73 -3.62
C LEU A 25 -32.41 -30.23 -2.16
N LYS A 26 -33.51 -30.23 -1.38
CA LYS A 26 -33.49 -30.56 0.07
C LYS A 26 -32.86 -31.91 0.41
N ARG A 27 -33.04 -32.91 -0.44
CA ARG A 27 -32.45 -34.25 -0.28
C ARG A 27 -30.91 -34.21 -0.19
N PHE A 28 -30.27 -33.20 -0.78
CA PHE A 28 -28.82 -33.05 -0.85
C PHE A 28 -28.27 -32.03 0.15
N TRP A 29 -29.09 -31.41 1.00
CA TRP A 29 -28.64 -30.45 2.01
C TRP A 29 -27.45 -30.91 2.86
N PRO A 30 -27.37 -32.15 3.39
CA PRO A 30 -26.19 -32.55 4.15
C PRO A 30 -24.92 -32.51 3.29
N VAL A 31 -25.00 -32.98 2.03
CA VAL A 31 -23.86 -32.96 1.10
C VAL A 31 -23.47 -31.52 0.74
N ILE A 32 -24.45 -30.68 0.40
CA ILE A 32 -24.22 -29.27 0.09
C ILE A 32 -23.64 -28.53 1.30
N GLY A 33 -24.12 -28.82 2.51
CA GLY A 33 -23.61 -28.26 3.75
C GLY A 33 -22.16 -28.62 4.00
N VAL A 34 -21.78 -29.89 3.79
CA VAL A 34 -20.38 -30.34 3.88
C VAL A 34 -19.52 -29.62 2.83
N ILE A 35 -19.96 -29.55 1.58
CA ILE A 35 -19.22 -28.83 0.52
C ILE A 35 -19.04 -27.35 0.91
N MET A 36 -20.10 -26.67 1.35
CA MET A 36 -20.01 -25.27 1.78
C MET A 36 -19.08 -25.10 2.97
N ALA A 37 -19.08 -26.02 3.94
CA ALA A 37 -18.18 -25.97 5.08
C ALA A 37 -16.71 -26.16 4.67
N VAL A 38 -16.43 -27.07 3.72
CA VAL A 38 -15.09 -27.27 3.17
C VAL A 38 -14.62 -26.04 2.39
N GLU A 39 -15.45 -25.51 1.49
CA GLU A 39 -15.14 -24.30 0.72
C GLU A 39 -14.94 -23.09 1.62
N PHE A 40 -15.78 -22.94 2.65
CA PHE A 40 -15.64 -21.87 3.63
C PHE A 40 -14.35 -22.02 4.45
N GLY A 41 -14.01 -23.23 4.88
CA GLY A 41 -12.74 -23.51 5.55
C GLY A 41 -11.54 -23.17 4.66
N HIS A 42 -11.58 -23.59 3.39
CA HIS A 42 -10.55 -23.25 2.41
C HIS A 42 -10.45 -21.73 2.19
N TYR A 43 -11.57 -21.04 2.06
CA TYR A 43 -11.63 -19.58 1.99
C TYR A 43 -10.96 -18.92 3.20
N LEU A 44 -11.28 -19.36 4.42
CA LEU A 44 -10.69 -18.79 5.64
C LEU A 44 -9.17 -18.99 5.67
N VAL A 45 -8.69 -20.19 5.33
CA VAL A 45 -7.25 -20.46 5.25
C VAL A 45 -6.60 -19.54 4.22
N SER A 46 -7.15 -19.46 3.01
CA SER A 46 -6.62 -18.59 1.97
C SER A 46 -6.63 -17.12 2.39
N TYR A 47 -7.73 -16.64 2.98
CA TYR A 47 -7.93 -15.25 3.36
C TYR A 47 -7.03 -14.81 4.52
N TYR A 48 -6.86 -15.64 5.55
CA TYR A 48 -6.08 -15.27 6.74
C TYR A 48 -4.60 -15.64 6.66
N ARG A 49 -4.24 -16.68 5.90
CA ARG A 49 -2.85 -17.16 5.83
C ARG A 49 -2.16 -16.71 4.55
N ASP A 50 -2.76 -17.00 3.40
CA ASP A 50 -2.06 -16.91 2.12
C ASP A 50 -2.19 -15.49 1.53
N TYR A 51 -3.38 -14.90 1.61
CA TYR A 51 -3.68 -13.58 1.05
C TYR A 51 -2.84 -12.43 1.64
N PRO A 52 -2.68 -12.29 2.97
CA PRO A 52 -1.94 -11.16 3.53
C PRO A 52 -0.46 -11.20 3.13
N LYS A 53 0.10 -12.39 2.93
CA LYS A 53 1.49 -12.57 2.49
C LYS A 53 1.62 -12.29 0.99
N ASN A 54 0.88 -13.02 0.16
CA ASN A 54 1.03 -13.02 -1.30
C ASN A 54 0.60 -11.70 -1.97
N TYR A 55 -0.25 -10.93 -1.29
CA TYR A 55 -0.75 -9.64 -1.81
C TYR A 55 -0.32 -8.47 -0.94
N SER A 56 0.67 -8.66 -0.05
CA SER A 56 1.20 -7.63 0.86
C SER A 56 1.59 -6.33 0.13
N GLN A 57 2.20 -6.45 -1.05
CA GLN A 57 2.47 -5.34 -1.97
C GLN A 57 1.25 -4.49 -2.32
N GLN A 58 0.10 -5.13 -2.57
CA GLN A 58 -1.14 -4.41 -2.92
C GLN A 58 -1.72 -3.64 -1.72
N TRP A 59 -1.35 -4.05 -0.51
CA TRP A 59 -1.65 -3.37 0.75
C TRP A 59 -0.56 -2.37 1.16
N GLN A 60 0.49 -2.26 0.35
CA GLN A 60 1.59 -1.30 0.51
C GLN A 60 2.27 -1.47 1.88
N SER A 61 2.54 -2.72 2.28
CA SER A 61 3.06 -3.06 3.61
C SER A 61 4.37 -2.34 3.97
N GLY A 62 5.32 -2.23 3.04
CA GLY A 62 6.63 -1.62 3.30
C GLY A 62 6.61 -0.14 3.70
N TYR A 63 5.47 0.57 3.62
CA TYR A 63 5.40 1.97 4.04
C TYR A 63 5.68 2.17 5.52
N LYS A 64 5.28 1.21 6.38
CA LYS A 64 5.49 1.35 7.83
C LYS A 64 6.98 1.36 8.16
N GLU A 65 7.70 0.36 7.66
CA GLU A 65 9.14 0.21 7.84
C GLU A 65 9.87 1.40 7.20
N MET A 66 9.46 1.81 6.00
CA MET A 66 10.09 2.93 5.30
C MET A 66 9.95 4.24 6.07
N VAL A 67 8.74 4.57 6.53
CA VAL A 67 8.54 5.80 7.30
C VAL A 67 9.28 5.75 8.63
N ALA A 68 9.34 4.60 9.31
CA ALA A 68 10.11 4.46 10.55
C ALA A 68 11.61 4.74 10.33
N GLN A 69 12.18 4.26 9.21
CA GLN A 69 13.58 4.52 8.89
C GLN A 69 13.84 5.98 8.50
N VAL A 70 12.92 6.58 7.73
CA VAL A 70 12.99 8.00 7.40
C VAL A 70 12.90 8.85 8.67
N GLU A 71 11.93 8.57 9.55
CA GLU A 71 11.70 9.29 10.79
C GLU A 71 12.91 9.22 11.74
N ALA A 72 13.55 8.05 11.86
CA ALA A 72 14.74 7.89 12.70
C ALA A 72 15.95 8.73 12.23
N LYS A 73 15.96 9.14 10.96
CA LYS A 73 17.08 9.83 10.31
C LYS A 73 16.76 11.26 9.88
N GLN A 74 15.49 11.64 9.85
CA GLN A 74 15.04 12.85 9.16
C GLN A 74 15.75 14.12 9.62
N ASP A 75 16.12 14.23 10.89
CA ASP A 75 16.75 15.43 11.47
C ASP A 75 18.19 15.66 11.02
N GLN A 76 18.83 14.64 10.43
CA GLN A 76 20.19 14.74 9.88
C GLN A 76 20.19 15.36 8.48
N TYR A 77 19.04 15.41 7.81
CA TYR A 77 18.95 15.81 6.40
C TYR A 77 18.04 17.02 6.23
N PRO A 78 18.51 18.11 5.59
CA PRO A 78 17.67 19.26 5.24
C PRO A 78 16.62 18.95 4.16
N GLN A 79 16.76 17.86 3.40
CA GLN A 79 15.85 17.47 2.33
C GLN A 79 15.67 15.96 2.27
N ILE A 80 14.42 15.52 2.09
CA ILE A 80 14.05 14.10 2.03
C ILE A 80 13.16 13.89 0.81
N TYR A 81 13.47 12.87 0.00
CA TYR A 81 12.69 12.48 -1.16
C TYR A 81 12.04 11.12 -0.89
N ILE A 82 10.72 11.03 -1.05
CA ILE A 82 9.99 9.78 -0.92
C ILE A 82 9.27 9.49 -2.22
N THR A 83 9.63 8.38 -2.87
CA THR A 83 9.00 7.94 -4.12
C THR A 83 7.49 7.75 -4.00
N ARG A 84 6.80 7.94 -5.13
CA ARG A 84 5.39 7.62 -5.34
C ARG A 84 5.19 6.31 -6.12
N ALA A 85 6.24 5.53 -6.35
CA ALA A 85 6.20 4.30 -7.17
C ALA A 85 5.20 3.25 -6.66
N LEU A 86 4.99 3.16 -5.34
CA LEU A 86 4.05 2.22 -4.71
C LEU A 86 2.73 2.85 -4.28
N GLY A 87 2.44 4.10 -4.70
CA GLY A 87 1.16 4.75 -4.41
C GLY A 87 1.30 6.18 -3.88
N ARG A 88 0.54 6.48 -2.83
CA ARG A 88 0.38 7.83 -2.27
C ARG A 88 1.09 7.96 -0.90
N PRO A 89 2.42 8.17 -0.87
CA PRO A 89 3.23 8.11 0.35
C PRO A 89 2.88 9.17 1.39
N SER A 90 2.32 10.32 0.99
CA SER A 90 2.03 11.45 1.88
C SER A 90 1.17 11.07 3.09
N MET A 91 0.10 10.30 2.84
CA MET A 91 -0.81 9.85 3.90
C MET A 91 -0.13 8.86 4.85
N TYR A 92 0.67 7.93 4.33
CA TYR A 92 1.42 6.96 5.14
C TYR A 92 2.46 7.67 6.00
N TYR A 93 3.17 8.65 5.43
CA TYR A 93 4.12 9.46 6.16
C TYR A 93 3.45 10.13 7.37
N TRP A 94 2.35 10.85 7.18
CA TRP A 94 1.65 11.51 8.31
C TRP A 94 1.06 10.52 9.31
N PHE A 95 0.55 9.39 8.84
CA PHE A 95 -0.04 8.37 9.69
C PHE A 95 1.00 7.76 10.64
N TYR A 96 2.16 7.34 10.11
CA TYR A 96 3.18 6.67 10.93
C TYR A 96 4.02 7.64 11.76
N THR A 97 4.28 8.86 11.28
CA THR A 97 4.93 9.92 12.08
C THR A 97 3.99 10.59 13.09
N GLN A 98 2.70 10.22 13.10
CA GLN A 98 1.68 10.83 13.96
C GLN A 98 1.63 12.37 13.81
N THR A 99 1.79 12.86 12.57
CA THR A 99 1.79 14.30 12.28
C THR A 99 0.47 14.95 12.72
N ASP A 100 0.55 16.10 13.40
CA ASP A 100 -0.63 16.86 13.81
C ASP A 100 -1.47 17.25 12.57
N PRO A 101 -2.73 16.78 12.45
CA PRO A 101 -3.56 17.03 11.27
C PRO A 101 -3.83 18.52 11.04
N ARG A 102 -3.75 19.36 12.09
CA ARG A 102 -3.93 20.81 11.95
C ARG A 102 -2.82 21.45 11.13
N LEU A 103 -1.59 20.94 11.23
CA LEU A 103 -0.45 21.41 10.42
C LEU A 103 -0.68 21.09 8.94
N VAL A 104 -1.14 19.87 8.66
CA VAL A 104 -1.46 19.44 7.29
C VAL A 104 -2.61 20.26 6.71
N GLN A 105 -3.68 20.47 7.48
CA GLN A 105 -4.84 21.25 7.07
C GLN A 105 -4.50 22.72 6.84
N ALA A 106 -3.61 23.31 7.63
CA ALA A 106 -3.17 24.70 7.45
C ALA A 106 -2.48 24.92 6.08
N LEU A 107 -1.77 23.92 5.57
CA LEU A 107 -1.09 23.96 4.27
C LEU A 107 -2.02 23.67 3.09
N ASN A 108 -3.29 23.31 3.34
CA ASN A 108 -4.20 22.76 2.32
C ASN A 108 -4.41 23.67 1.09
N HIS A 109 -4.38 24.98 1.28
CA HIS A 109 -4.58 25.96 0.20
C HIS A 109 -3.29 26.33 -0.55
N GLN A 110 -2.12 26.04 0.04
CA GLN A 110 -0.81 26.42 -0.50
C GLN A 110 -0.06 25.23 -1.09
N ALA A 111 -0.35 24.02 -0.61
CA ALA A 111 0.34 22.81 -1.03
C ALA A 111 0.07 22.48 -2.49
N VAL A 112 1.14 22.15 -3.21
CA VAL A 112 1.05 21.55 -4.55
C VAL A 112 0.48 20.15 -4.43
N LYS A 113 -0.52 19.84 -5.24
CA LYS A 113 -1.25 18.57 -5.19
C LYS A 113 -1.40 17.89 -6.52
N ASP A 114 -1.40 16.57 -6.48
CA ASP A 114 -1.74 15.69 -7.60
C ASP A 114 -2.93 14.80 -7.22
N GLN A 115 -4.09 15.07 -7.83
CA GLN A 115 -5.34 14.37 -7.54
C GLN A 115 -5.67 14.32 -6.02
N GLY A 116 -5.38 15.42 -5.31
CA GLY A 116 -5.64 15.56 -3.87
C GLY A 116 -4.50 15.11 -2.95
N GLU A 117 -3.48 14.39 -3.45
CA GLU A 117 -2.27 14.09 -2.68
C GLU A 117 -1.33 15.29 -2.64
N TYR A 118 -0.73 15.55 -1.48
CA TYR A 118 0.28 16.59 -1.30
C TYR A 118 1.62 16.09 -1.85
N LEU A 119 2.29 16.93 -2.64
CA LEU A 119 3.60 16.60 -3.22
C LEU A 119 4.77 17.03 -2.33
N GLU A 120 4.50 17.79 -1.27
CA GLU A 120 5.51 18.27 -0.34
C GLU A 120 4.91 18.52 1.05
N PHE A 121 5.75 18.34 2.06
CA PHE A 121 5.44 18.67 3.46
C PHE A 121 6.73 19.01 4.21
N GLY A 122 6.97 20.30 4.45
CA GLY A 122 8.20 20.77 5.09
C GLY A 122 9.44 20.43 4.27
N LYS A 123 10.34 19.62 4.83
CA LYS A 123 11.56 19.13 4.15
C LYS A 123 11.35 17.88 3.28
N VAL A 124 10.16 17.30 3.30
CA VAL A 124 9.84 16.05 2.61
C VAL A 124 9.17 16.36 1.28
N LYS A 125 9.67 15.77 0.20
CA LYS A 125 9.10 15.82 -1.15
C LYS A 125 8.59 14.43 -1.55
N PHE A 126 7.32 14.36 -1.91
CA PHE A 126 6.68 13.14 -2.38
C PHE A 126 6.70 13.13 -3.91
N GLY A 127 7.57 12.30 -4.47
CA GLY A 127 7.80 12.24 -5.90
C GLY A 127 9.03 11.41 -6.24
N PRO A 128 9.28 11.15 -7.54
CA PRO A 128 10.47 10.44 -7.97
C PRO A 128 11.72 11.18 -7.48
N PRO A 129 12.66 10.52 -6.77
CA PRO A 129 13.90 11.15 -6.37
C PRO A 129 14.73 11.59 -7.60
N PRO A 130 15.54 12.66 -7.49
CA PRO A 130 16.40 13.09 -8.59
C PRO A 130 17.52 12.06 -8.86
N PRO A 131 17.98 11.90 -10.11
CA PRO A 131 19.09 10.97 -10.45
C PRO A 131 20.40 11.32 -9.74
N ASN A 132 20.66 12.61 -9.57
CA ASN A 132 21.76 13.15 -8.78
C ASN A 132 21.22 13.64 -7.44
N LEU A 133 21.48 12.86 -6.39
CA LEU A 133 21.02 13.21 -5.05
C LEU A 133 21.75 14.46 -4.55
N PRO A 134 21.02 15.48 -4.04
CA PRO A 134 21.65 16.61 -3.37
C PRO A 134 22.53 16.16 -2.19
N VAL A 135 23.58 16.91 -1.88
CA VAL A 135 24.41 16.68 -0.70
C VAL A 135 23.56 16.86 0.56
N ASN A 136 23.77 16.00 1.55
CA ASN A 136 22.97 15.92 2.77
C ASN A 136 21.48 15.69 2.45
N SER A 137 21.18 14.70 1.61
CA SER A 137 19.79 14.30 1.36
C SER A 137 19.55 12.82 1.63
N LEU A 138 18.32 12.52 2.04
CA LEU A 138 17.81 11.16 2.18
C LEU A 138 16.81 10.90 1.06
N ALA A 139 16.90 9.76 0.39
CA ALA A 139 16.01 9.44 -0.72
C ALA A 139 15.54 7.99 -0.66
N VAL A 140 14.23 7.81 -0.87
CA VAL A 140 13.56 6.52 -0.91
C VAL A 140 13.14 6.23 -2.35
N PHE A 141 13.61 5.10 -2.87
CA PHE A 141 13.37 4.62 -4.22
C PHE A 141 12.49 3.38 -4.21
N GLY A 142 11.66 3.23 -5.24
CA GLY A 142 10.85 2.04 -5.50
C GLY A 142 11.63 0.95 -6.23
N PRO A 143 11.07 -0.27 -6.36
CA PRO A 143 11.80 -1.43 -6.87
C PRO A 143 12.18 -1.31 -8.36
N GLY A 144 11.42 -0.55 -9.15
CA GLY A 144 11.63 -0.35 -10.59
C GLY A 144 12.21 1.02 -10.98
N GLU A 145 12.58 1.86 -10.02
CA GLU A 145 13.16 3.17 -10.32
C GLU A 145 14.67 3.08 -10.60
N ALA A 146 15.17 3.99 -11.44
CA ALA A 146 16.60 4.13 -11.66
C ALA A 146 17.28 4.57 -10.36
N LEU A 147 18.35 3.86 -9.98
CA LEU A 147 19.13 4.16 -8.79
C LEU A 147 19.95 5.44 -9.00
N PRO A 148 20.27 6.18 -7.92
CA PRO A 148 21.00 7.43 -8.05
C PRO A 148 22.46 7.17 -8.47
N GLU A 149 23.03 8.10 -9.25
CA GLU A 149 24.45 8.03 -9.65
C GLU A 149 25.39 8.27 -8.46
N THR A 150 24.90 9.02 -7.46
CA THR A 150 25.61 9.39 -6.23
C THR A 150 24.81 9.05 -5.00
N GLY A 151 25.48 8.60 -3.95
CA GLY A 151 24.87 8.27 -2.66
C GLY A 151 25.15 6.82 -2.25
N LYS A 152 24.94 6.55 -0.97
CA LYS A 152 25.20 5.26 -0.33
C LYS A 152 23.87 4.61 0.06
N LEU A 153 23.71 3.35 -0.33
CA LEU A 153 22.60 2.53 0.12
C LEU A 153 22.69 2.32 1.64
N ILE A 154 21.62 2.65 2.33
CA ILE A 154 21.48 2.48 3.79
C ILE A 154 20.73 1.18 4.08
N GLU A 155 19.60 0.99 3.40
CA GLU A 155 18.66 -0.08 3.73
C GLU A 155 17.79 -0.47 2.55
N GLU A 156 17.43 -1.75 2.53
CA GLU A 156 16.43 -2.31 1.63
C GLU A 156 15.28 -2.87 2.46
N ILE A 157 14.06 -2.53 2.04
CA ILE A 157 12.83 -2.92 2.72
C ILE A 157 12.10 -3.90 1.81
N TYR A 158 11.67 -5.00 2.39
CA TYR A 158 11.01 -6.10 1.69
C TYR A 158 9.59 -6.28 2.21
N ASP A 159 8.67 -6.63 1.31
CA ASP A 159 7.31 -7.01 1.66
C ASP A 159 7.25 -8.44 2.25
N LEU A 160 6.08 -8.86 2.72
CA LEU A 160 5.90 -10.13 3.42
C LEU A 160 6.13 -11.36 2.52
N ASP A 161 6.03 -11.18 1.21
CA ASP A 161 6.35 -12.19 0.19
C ASP A 161 7.85 -12.22 -0.19
N GLY A 162 8.67 -11.34 0.39
CA GLY A 162 10.11 -11.23 0.15
C GLY A 162 10.49 -10.42 -1.08
N GLN A 163 9.52 -9.78 -1.74
CA GLN A 163 9.81 -8.85 -2.83
C GLN A 163 10.29 -7.51 -2.28
N LEU A 164 11.16 -6.83 -3.04
CA LEU A 164 11.66 -5.51 -2.66
C LEU A 164 10.53 -4.46 -2.73
N ALA A 165 10.33 -3.74 -1.64
CA ALA A 165 9.39 -2.62 -1.54
C ALA A 165 10.09 -1.27 -1.72
N PHE A 166 11.19 -1.03 -1.01
CA PHE A 166 11.90 0.25 -1.05
C PHE A 166 13.41 0.08 -0.89
N ARG A 167 14.17 1.04 -1.42
CA ARG A 167 15.59 1.24 -1.12
C ARG A 167 15.81 2.64 -0.59
N ILE A 168 16.60 2.79 0.46
CA ILE A 168 16.90 4.09 1.08
C ILE A 168 18.36 4.43 0.86
N TYR A 169 18.61 5.62 0.32
CA TYR A 169 19.95 6.15 0.04
C TYR A 169 20.20 7.44 0.83
N GLU A 170 21.44 7.61 1.31
CA GLU A 170 21.97 8.88 1.84
C GLU A 170 23.02 9.45 0.88
N ASN A 171 23.08 10.77 0.77
CA ASN A 171 24.19 11.49 0.15
C ASN A 171 24.55 12.72 0.99
#